data_AF-A0A3S3MGT2-F1
#
_entry.id   AF-A0A3S3MGT2-F1
#
_cell.length_a   1.000
_cell.length_b   1.000
_cell.length_c   1.000
_cell.angle_alpha   90.00
_cell.angle_beta   90.00
_cell.angle_gamma   90.00
#
_symmetry.space_group_name_H-M   'P 1'
#
loop_
_entity.id
_entity.type
_entity.pdbx_description
1 polymer ?
#
loop_
_entity_poly.entity_id
_entity_poly.type
_entity_poly.pdbx_seq_one_letter_code
_entity_poly.pdbx_strand_id
1 'polypeptide(L)'
;MDLRLRMAASEMEPIGSPDRFEPMALADDIRMAERHVLQAERHIKCQRARIAALKRRRLPRGKATTFLQLLEDAQSMHLQHLSRLLEQASRERTEAGLAAAVALAAL
;
A
#
# COMPACT_ATOMS: atom_id res chain seq x y z
N MET A 1 12.65 25.24 36.51
CA MET A 1 12.74 26.25 35.44
C MET A 1 12.45 25.54 34.14
N ASP A 2 11.22 25.70 33.68
CA ASP A 2 10.54 24.93 32.65
C ASP A 2 11.11 25.23 31.25
N LEU A 3 11.60 24.21 30.55
CA LEU A 3 12.01 24.32 29.14
C LEU A 3 10.80 24.34 28.18
N ARG A 4 9.57 24.32 28.71
CA ARG A 4 8.32 24.27 27.94
C ARG A 4 7.84 25.61 27.37
N LEU A 5 8.56 26.71 27.55
CA LEU A 5 8.03 28.04 27.22
C LEU A 5 8.94 28.94 26.35
N ARG A 6 9.79 28.37 25.49
CA ARG A 6 10.62 29.15 24.53
C ARG A 6 10.58 28.67 23.07
N MET A 7 9.51 27.98 22.67
CA MET A 7 9.25 27.68 21.25
C MET A 7 7.83 28.09 20.83
N ALA A 8 7.26 29.08 21.50
CA ALA A 8 6.10 29.80 21.00
C ALA A 8 6.60 31.05 20.29
N ALA A 9 6.25 31.17 19.01
CA ALA A 9 6.49 32.31 18.12
C ALA A 9 7.92 32.47 17.57
N SER A 10 8.29 31.61 16.61
CA SER A 10 9.05 32.07 15.43
C SER A 10 8.86 31.07 14.29
N GLU A 11 8.21 31.54 13.22
CA GLU A 11 8.32 31.05 11.84
C GLU A 11 7.85 29.60 11.59
N MET A 12 6.54 29.40 11.74
CA MET A 12 5.84 28.35 11.00
C MET A 12 5.49 28.90 9.62
N GLU A 13 6.48 28.92 8.72
CA GLU A 13 6.23 28.92 7.28
C GLU A 13 5.25 27.78 6.97
N PRO A 14 4.29 27.97 6.04
CA PRO A 14 3.26 26.97 5.79
C PRO A 14 3.93 25.71 5.23
N ILE A 15 4.08 24.70 6.11
CA ILE A 15 4.31 23.32 5.71
C ILE A 15 3.23 23.04 4.67
N GLY A 16 3.69 22.80 3.43
CA GLY A 16 2.86 22.56 2.26
C GLY A 16 1.66 21.69 2.63
N SER A 17 0.51 22.07 2.07
CA SER A 17 -0.83 21.55 2.32
C SER A 17 -0.85 20.10 2.85
N PRO A 18 -1.72 19.78 3.84
CA PRO A 18 -1.97 18.38 4.19
C PRO A 18 -2.28 17.65 2.89
N ASP A 19 -1.60 16.53 2.65
CA ASP A 19 -1.84 15.60 1.55
C ASP A 19 -3.33 15.59 1.23
N ARG A 20 -3.70 16.43 0.27
CA ARG A 20 -4.97 16.34 -0.38
C ARG A 20 -4.77 15.09 -1.20
N PHE A 21 -5.39 14.01 -0.76
CA PHE A 21 -5.76 12.89 -1.62
C PHE A 21 -6.71 13.44 -2.71
N GLU A 22 -6.22 14.35 -3.54
CA GLU A 22 -6.68 14.46 -4.90
C GLU A 22 -6.51 13.05 -5.47
N PRO A 23 -7.53 12.46 -6.09
CA PRO A 23 -7.43 11.12 -6.63
C PRO A 23 -6.23 11.09 -7.57
N MET A 24 -5.17 10.38 -7.16
CA MET A 24 -4.09 10.05 -8.09
C MET A 24 -4.73 9.28 -9.24
N ALA A 25 -4.20 9.45 -10.45
CA ALA A 25 -4.72 8.70 -11.59
C ALA A 25 -4.71 7.21 -11.24
N LEU A 26 -5.76 6.46 -11.57
CA LEU A 26 -5.92 5.04 -11.21
C LEU A 26 -4.67 4.19 -11.52
N ALA A 27 -3.94 4.53 -12.59
CA ALA A 27 -2.68 3.89 -12.94
C ALA A 27 -1.58 4.05 -11.88
N ASP A 28 -1.51 5.19 -11.19
CA ASP A 28 -0.55 5.46 -10.12
C ASP A 28 -0.88 4.67 -8.86
N ASP A 29 -2.16 4.56 -8.51
CA ASP A 29 -2.64 3.76 -7.39
C ASP A 29 -2.34 2.28 -7.60
N ILE A 30 -2.55 1.77 -8.82
CA ILE A 30 -2.18 0.40 -9.19
C ILE A 30 -0.68 0.19 -9.01
N ARG A 31 0.15 1.07 -9.58
CA ARG A 31 1.63 0.97 -9.45
C ARG A 31 2.07 1.02 -7.99
N MET A 32 1.42 1.85 -7.17
CA MET A 32 1.73 1.94 -5.74
C MET A 32 1.37 0.63 -5.03
N ALA A 33 0.16 0.12 -5.25
CA ALA A 33 -0.31 -1.13 -4.65
C ALA A 33 0.55 -2.33 -5.06
N GLU A 34 0.93 -2.44 -6.34
CA GLU A 34 1.84 -3.49 -6.83
C GLU A 34 3.19 -3.48 -6.11
N ARG A 35 3.79 -2.30 -5.92
CA ARG A 35 5.06 -2.17 -5.17
C ARG A 35 4.92 -2.64 -3.73
N HIS A 36 3.84 -2.26 -3.05
CA HIS A 36 3.59 -2.69 -1.67
C HIS A 36 3.42 -4.20 -1.56
N VAL A 37 2.65 -4.80 -2.48
CA VAL A 37 2.46 -6.25 -2.55
C VAL A 37 3.80 -6.97 -2.70
N LEU A 38 4.65 -6.54 -3.65
CA LEU A 38 5.95 -7.15 -3.89
C LEU A 38 6.92 -6.99 -2.71
N GLN A 39 6.94 -5.81 -2.08
CA GLN A 39 7.80 -5.56 -0.93
C GLN A 39 7.40 -6.43 0.27
N ALA A 40 6.09 -6.53 0.53
CA ALA A 40 5.57 -7.33 1.63
C ALA A 40 5.77 -8.84 1.41
N GLU A 41 5.63 -9.36 0.19
CA GLU A 41 5.97 -10.76 -0.12
C GLU A 41 7.41 -11.11 0.23
N ARG A 42 8.36 -10.24 -0.16
CA ARG A 42 9.78 -10.41 0.17
C ARG A 42 9.99 -10.41 1.69
N HIS A 43 9.32 -9.50 2.40
CA HIS A 43 9.44 -9.39 3.84
C HIS A 43 8.85 -10.62 4.56
N ILE A 44 7.65 -11.07 4.17
CA ILE A 44 6.99 -12.27 4.70
C ILE A 44 7.87 -13.51 4.49
N LYS A 45 8.43 -13.68 3.29
CA LYS A 45 9.36 -14.79 2.99
C LYS A 45 10.57 -14.77 3.93
N CYS A 46 11.15 -13.60 4.17
CA CYS A 46 12.27 -13.44 5.10
C CYS A 46 11.86 -13.80 6.54
N GLN A 47 10.70 -13.32 7.02
CA GLN A 47 10.20 -13.60 8.37
C GLN A 47 9.92 -15.09 8.57
N ARG A 48 9.31 -15.76 7.59
CA ARG A 48 9.12 -17.23 7.61
C ARG A 48 10.45 -17.97 7.74
N ALA A 49 11.48 -17.57 7.00
CA ALA A 49 12.80 -18.17 7.10
C ALA A 49 13.44 -17.95 8.49
N ARG A 50 13.29 -16.74 9.06
CA ARG A 50 13.77 -16.43 10.42
C ARG A 50 13.06 -17.27 11.49
N ILE A 51 11.74 -17.41 11.40
CA ILE A 51 10.95 -18.24 12.31
C ILE A 51 11.34 -19.72 12.19
N ALA A 52 11.58 -20.21 10.98
CA ALA A 52 12.09 -21.57 10.77
C ALA A 52 13.47 -21.77 11.41
N ALA A 53 14.35 -20.77 11.35
CA ALA A 53 15.65 -20.82 12.02
C ALA A 53 15.51 -20.85 13.56
N LEU A 54 14.60 -20.06 14.14
CA LEU A 54 14.28 -20.11 15.57
C LEU A 54 13.78 -21.49 15.98
N LYS A 55 12.89 -22.10 15.17
CA LYS A 55 12.37 -23.46 15.39
C LYS A 55 13.51 -24.49 15.42
N ARG A 56 14.43 -24.45 14.46
CA ARG A 56 15.59 -25.37 14.40
C ARG A 56 16.50 -25.24 15.62
N ARG A 57 16.67 -24.02 16.14
CA ARG A 57 17.50 -23.73 17.33
C ARG A 57 16.75 -23.92 18.66
N ARG A 58 15.50 -24.40 18.63
CA ARG A 58 14.62 -24.51 19.80
C ARG A 58 14.46 -23.20 20.59
N LEU A 59 14.54 -22.07 19.90
CA LEU A 59 14.37 -20.74 20.49
C LEU A 59 12.89 -20.34 20.54
N PRO A 60 12.48 -19.47 21.50
CA PRO A 60 11.14 -18.92 21.54
C PRO A 60 10.77 -18.21 20.24
N ARG A 61 9.55 -18.48 19.73
CA ARG A 61 9.06 -17.93 18.45
C ARG A 61 7.66 -17.34 18.51
N GLY A 62 6.98 -17.37 19.67
CA GLY A 62 5.58 -16.97 19.80
C GLY A 62 5.31 -15.56 19.26
N LYS A 63 6.04 -14.55 19.77
CA LYS A 63 5.92 -13.15 19.31
C LYS A 63 6.22 -12.99 17.81
N ALA A 64 7.21 -13.71 17.30
CA ALA A 64 7.58 -13.66 15.88
C ALA A 64 6.47 -14.27 15.00
N THR A 65 5.84 -15.36 15.43
CA THR A 65 4.69 -15.96 14.74
C THR A 65 3.48 -15.05 14.76
N THR A 66 3.15 -14.43 15.89
CA THR A 66 2.05 -13.45 15.96
C THR A 66 2.30 -12.26 15.05
N PHE A 67 3.53 -11.73 15.02
CA PHE A 67 3.88 -10.64 14.12
C PHE A 67 3.81 -11.04 12.64
N LEU A 68 4.26 -12.26 12.30
CA LEU A 68 4.12 -12.78 10.94
C LEU A 68 2.64 -12.84 10.51
N GLN A 69 1.74 -13.26 11.39
CA GLN A 69 0.31 -13.28 11.09
C GLN A 69 -0.21 -11.88 10.73
N LEU A 70 0.16 -10.85 11.50
CA LEU A 70 -0.23 -9.47 11.20
C LEU A 70 0.26 -9.00 9.83
N LEU A 71 1.48 -9.40 9.44
CA LEU A 71 2.01 -9.08 8.10
C LEU A 71 1.23 -9.81 7.00
N GLU A 72 0.86 -11.07 7.22
CA GLU A 72 0.10 -11.87 6.26
C GLU A 72 -1.35 -11.36 6.11
N ASP A 73 -1.96 -10.91 7.20
CA ASP A 73 -3.29 -10.28 7.19
C ASP A 73 -3.25 -8.94 6.43
N ALA A 74 -2.27 -8.08 6.72
CA ALA A 74 -2.08 -6.83 6.00
C ALA A 74 -1.81 -7.05 4.49
N GLN A 75 -1.01 -8.07 4.16
CA GLN A 75 -0.76 -8.43 2.76
C GLN A 75 -2.03 -8.88 2.04
N SER A 76 -2.89 -9.61 2.73
CA SER A 76 -4.19 -10.02 2.18
C SER A 76 -5.07 -8.81 1.86
N MET A 77 -5.08 -7.79 2.72
CA MET A 77 -5.77 -6.53 2.46
C MET A 77 -5.20 -5.78 1.25
N HIS A 78 -3.87 -5.75 1.09
CA HIS A 78 -3.23 -5.13 -0.07
C HIS A 78 -3.56 -5.84 -1.38
N LEU A 79 -3.57 -7.18 -1.39
CA LEU A 79 -3.95 -7.96 -2.56
C LEU A 79 -5.43 -7.72 -2.95
N GLN A 80 -6.32 -7.69 -1.96
CA GLN A 80 -7.73 -7.35 -2.20
C GLN A 80 -7.90 -5.93 -2.75
N HIS A 81 -7.13 -4.97 -2.24
CA HIS A 81 -7.15 -3.61 -2.76
C HIS A 81 -6.65 -3.54 -4.20
N LEU A 82 -5.52 -4.18 -4.53
CA LEU A 82 -4.99 -4.26 -5.88
C LEU A 82 -5.99 -4.91 -6.85
N SER A 83 -6.66 -6.00 -6.44
CA SER A 83 -7.71 -6.64 -7.25
C SER A 83 -8.82 -5.65 -7.62
N ARG A 84 -9.31 -4.86 -6.66
CA ARG A 84 -10.34 -3.85 -6.91
C ARG A 84 -9.88 -2.75 -7.88
N LEU A 85 -8.64 -2.29 -7.74
CA LEU A 85 -8.07 -1.28 -8.65
C LEU A 85 -7.94 -1.83 -10.08
N LEU A 86 -7.49 -3.07 -10.23
CA LEU A 86 -7.37 -3.73 -11.53
C LEU A 86 -8.73 -3.96 -12.19
N GLU A 87 -9.74 -4.37 -11.40
CA GLU A 87 -11.12 -4.49 -11.89
C GLU A 87 -11.67 -3.15 -12.37
N GLN A 88 -11.44 -2.08 -11.61
CA GLN A 88 -11.85 -0.73 -12.02
C GLN A 88 -11.16 -0.33 -13.33
N ALA A 89 -9.85 -0.52 -13.46
CA ALA A 89 -9.11 -0.17 -14.67
C ALA A 89 -9.58 -0.98 -15.88
N SER A 90 -9.98 -2.24 -15.68
CA SER A 90 -10.56 -3.08 -16.72
C SER A 90 -11.92 -2.54 -17.21
N ARG A 91 -12.75 -2.02 -16.29
CA ARG A 91 -14.05 -1.43 -16.64
C ARG A 91 -13.86 -0.15 -17.43
N GLU A 92 -13.03 0.77 -16.95
CA GLU A 92 -12.74 2.04 -17.62
C GLU A 92 -12.17 1.82 -19.04
N ARG A 93 -11.29 0.82 -19.21
CA ARG A 93 -10.78 0.45 -20.55
C ARG A 93 -11.88 -0.09 -21.47
N THR A 94 -12.78 -0.91 -20.94
CA THR A 94 -13.89 -1.49 -21.73
C THR A 94 -14.86 -0.40 -22.18
N GLU A 95 -15.22 0.52 -21.28
CA GLU A 95 -16.08 1.66 -21.58
C GLU A 95 -15.45 2.58 -22.63
N ALA A 96 -14.15 2.89 -22.50
CA ALA A 96 -13.42 3.68 -23.49
C ALA A 96 -13.39 2.99 -24.87
N GLY A 97 -13.20 1.67 -24.91
CA GLY A 97 -13.21 0.89 -26.15
C GLY A 97 -14.58 0.87 -26.83
N LEU A 98 -15.66 0.73 -26.05
CA LEU A 98 -17.03 0.81 -26.56
C LEU A 98 -17.35 2.19 -27.12
N ALA A 99 -16.98 3.26 -26.40
CA ALA A 99 -17.16 4.63 -26.87
C ALA A 99 -16.42 4.89 -28.19
N ALA A 100 -15.18 4.41 -28.31
CA ALA A 100 -14.39 4.54 -29.54
C ALA A 100 -15.02 3.77 -30.72
N ALA A 101 -15.53 2.55 -30.48
CA ALA A 101 -16.21 1.77 -31.51
C ALA A 101 -17.50 2.43 -32.00
N VAL A 102 -18.30 2.99 -31.09
CA VAL A 102 -19.51 3.76 -31.44
C VAL A 102 -19.16 5.00 -32.26
N ALA A 103 -18.11 5.74 -31.88
CA ALA A 103 -17.66 6.92 -32.62
C ALA A 103 -17.18 6.57 -34.04
N LEU A 104 -16.48 5.44 -34.22
CA LEU A 104 -16.05 4.95 -35.53
C LEU A 104 -17.22 4.50 -36.41
N ALA A 105 -18.26 3.91 -35.83
CA ALA A 105 -19.45 3.48 -36.55
C ALA A 105 -20.39 4.64 -36.96
N ALA A 106 -20.18 5.83 -36.38
CA ALA A 106 -20.95 7.04 -36.67
C ALA A 106 -20.30 7.95 -37.75
N LEU A 107 -19.17 7.52 -38.33
CA LEU A 107 -18.46 8.17 -39.46
C LEU A 107 -18.80 7.46 -40.78
#